data_AF-A0A2X2XHG2-F1
#
_entry.id   AF-A0A2X2XHG2-F1
#
_cell.length_a   1.000
_cell.length_b   1.000
_cell.length_c   1.000
_cell.angle_alpha   90.00
_cell.angle_beta   90.00
_cell.angle_gamma   90.00
#
_symmetry.space_group_name_H-M   'P 1'
#
loop_
_entity.id
_entity.type
_entity.pdbx_description
1 polymer ?
#
loop_
_entity_poly.entity_id
_entity_poly.type
_entity_poly.pdbx_seq_one_letter_code
_entity_poly.pdbx_strand_id
1 'polypeptide(L)'
;MTDAIAARENEQQYIREAEAYTNEVQPRANGQAQRILEEARAYRTQTILEAQGEVARFAKILPEYKAAPEITRERLYIETMEKVLSHTRKVLVNDKGGNLMVLPLDQMLKGANAPAAKDSTANNLLRLPPASSSSTSGASNTSSTSQGDIMDQRRANAQRNDYQRQGE
;
A
#
# COMPACT_ATOMS: atom_id res chain seq x y z
N MET A 1 -55.89 6.70 -21.65
CA MET A 1 -55.09 7.94 -21.83
C MET A 1 -53.88 7.99 -20.88
N THR A 2 -53.90 7.30 -19.74
CA THR A 2 -52.82 7.25 -18.75
C THR A 2 -51.60 6.41 -19.17
N ASP A 3 -51.83 5.29 -19.86
CA ASP A 3 -50.76 4.35 -20.28
C ASP A 3 -49.75 4.99 -21.25
N ALA A 4 -50.23 5.75 -22.24
CA ALA A 4 -49.37 6.46 -23.19
C ALA A 4 -48.51 7.56 -22.56
N ILE A 5 -48.93 8.12 -21.41
CA ILE A 5 -48.16 9.13 -20.67
C ILE A 5 -47.04 8.45 -19.89
N ALA A 6 -47.35 7.36 -19.19
CA ALA A 6 -46.37 6.57 -18.45
C ALA A 6 -45.27 5.99 -19.37
N ALA A 7 -45.64 5.50 -20.56
CA ALA A 7 -44.68 5.02 -21.54
C ALA A 7 -43.69 6.10 -22.00
N ARG A 8 -44.17 7.32 -22.26
CA ARG A 8 -43.32 8.46 -22.66
C ARG A 8 -42.41 8.95 -21.54
N GLU A 9 -42.89 8.95 -20.31
CA GLU A 9 -42.07 9.33 -19.15
C GLU A 9 -40.93 8.33 -18.94
N ASN A 10 -41.22 7.03 -19.02
CA ASN A 10 -40.22 5.98 -18.94
C ASN A 10 -39.18 6.11 -20.06
N GLU A 11 -39.61 6.34 -21.30
CA GLU A 11 -38.71 6.58 -22.44
C GLU A 11 -37.77 7.76 -22.18
N GLN A 12 -38.28 8.88 -21.67
CA GLN A 12 -37.47 10.04 -21.33
C GLN A 12 -36.51 9.77 -20.17
N GLN A 13 -36.91 8.98 -19.16
CA GLN A 13 -36.01 8.55 -18.09
C GLN A 13 -34.85 7.73 -18.66
N TYR A 14 -35.14 6.73 -19.49
CA TYR A 14 -34.10 5.89 -20.11
C TYR A 14 -33.12 6.69 -20.98
N ILE A 15 -33.62 7.66 -21.75
CA ILE A 15 -32.76 8.54 -22.55
C ILE A 15 -31.85 9.37 -21.65
N ARG A 16 -32.38 9.98 -20.59
CA ARG A 16 -31.57 10.77 -19.63
C ARG A 16 -30.53 9.93 -18.91
N GLU A 17 -30.88 8.70 -18.52
CA GLU A 17 -29.94 7.77 -17.89
C GLU A 17 -28.82 7.34 -18.85
N ALA A 18 -29.16 7.07 -20.11
CA ALA A 18 -28.17 6.73 -21.14
C ALA A 18 -27.23 7.91 -21.45
N GLU A 19 -27.79 9.13 -21.57
CA GLU A 19 -27.02 10.36 -21.72
C GLU A 19 -26.10 10.60 -20.52
N ALA A 20 -26.59 10.43 -19.30
CA ALA A 20 -25.78 10.52 -18.09
C ALA A 20 -24.65 9.48 -18.08
N TYR A 21 -24.95 8.22 -18.42
CA TYR A 21 -23.96 7.15 -18.47
C TYR A 21 -22.85 7.44 -19.49
N THR A 22 -23.19 7.86 -20.71
CA THR A 22 -22.21 8.19 -21.74
C THR A 22 -21.35 9.40 -21.34
N ASN A 23 -21.97 10.42 -20.74
CA ASN A 23 -21.29 11.60 -20.21
C ASN A 23 -20.38 11.26 -19.01
N GLU A 24 -20.64 10.18 -18.27
CA GLU A 24 -19.77 9.74 -17.17
C GLU A 24 -18.63 8.81 -17.61
N VAL A 25 -18.89 7.90 -18.55
CA VAL A 25 -17.91 6.87 -18.94
C VAL A 25 -16.73 7.47 -19.70
N GLN A 26 -17.00 8.34 -20.68
CA GLN A 26 -15.93 8.88 -21.54
C GLN A 26 -14.90 9.70 -20.75
N PRO A 27 -15.27 10.64 -19.86
CA PRO A 27 -14.29 11.39 -19.06
C PRO A 27 -13.59 10.50 -18.03
N ARG A 28 -14.28 9.53 -17.42
CA ARG A 28 -13.66 8.59 -16.47
C ARG A 28 -12.60 7.74 -17.16
N ALA A 29 -12.89 7.20 -18.34
CA ALA A 29 -11.93 6.43 -19.13
C ALA A 29 -10.71 7.29 -19.52
N ASN A 30 -10.94 8.53 -19.98
CA ASN A 30 -9.87 9.47 -20.30
C ASN A 30 -9.02 9.82 -19.07
N GLY A 31 -9.64 10.04 -17.91
CA GLY A 31 -8.92 10.30 -16.65
C GLY A 31 -8.08 9.11 -16.20
N GLN A 32 -8.60 7.89 -16.33
CA GLN A 32 -7.85 6.67 -16.04
C GLN A 32 -6.67 6.49 -17.00
N ALA A 33 -6.87 6.71 -18.31
CA ALA A 33 -5.81 6.65 -19.29
C ALA A 33 -4.71 7.68 -19.00
N GLN A 34 -5.09 8.93 -18.68
CA GLN A 34 -4.12 9.96 -18.31
C GLN A 34 -3.35 9.58 -17.05
N ARG A 35 -4.01 9.04 -16.02
CA ARG A 35 -3.36 8.59 -14.80
C ARG A 35 -2.31 7.52 -15.09
N ILE A 36 -2.63 6.53 -15.92
CA ILE A 36 -1.69 5.47 -16.31
C ILE A 36 -0.48 6.06 -17.05
N LEU A 37 -0.71 7.02 -17.95
CA LEU A 37 0.38 7.69 -18.67
C LEU A 37 1.29 8.49 -17.73
N GLU A 38 0.73 9.25 -16.79
CA GLU A 38 1.53 10.00 -15.83
C GLU A 38 2.27 9.09 -14.86
N GLU A 39 1.65 8.01 -14.40
CA GLU A 39 2.31 7.00 -13.56
C GLU A 39 3.48 6.35 -14.30
N ALA A 40 3.31 6.00 -15.58
CA ALA A 40 4.39 5.46 -16.39
C ALA A 40 5.54 6.47 -16.60
N ARG A 41 5.23 7.76 -16.81
CA ARG A 41 6.23 8.83 -16.92
C ARG A 41 6.96 9.05 -15.61
N ALA A 42 6.24 9.05 -14.49
CA ALA A 42 6.79 9.18 -13.16
C ALA A 42 7.73 8.01 -12.85
N TYR A 43 7.31 6.77 -13.10
CA TYR A 43 8.13 5.58 -12.94
C TYR A 43 9.41 5.67 -13.77
N ARG A 44 9.30 5.98 -15.08
CA ARG A 44 10.47 6.17 -15.95
C ARG A 44 11.44 7.21 -15.38
N THR A 45 10.92 8.34 -14.93
CA THR A 45 11.74 9.44 -14.40
C THR A 45 12.40 9.03 -13.09
N GLN A 46 11.66 8.37 -12.19
CA GLN A 46 12.18 7.82 -10.95
C GLN A 46 13.34 6.86 -11.22
N THR A 47 13.17 5.89 -12.12
CA THR A 47 14.23 4.93 -12.46
C THR A 47 15.48 5.61 -13.02
N ILE A 48 15.30 6.62 -13.88
CA ILE A 48 16.43 7.37 -14.44
C ILE A 48 17.16 8.15 -13.34
N LEU A 49 16.43 8.84 -12.46
CA LEU A 49 17.00 9.64 -11.38
C LEU A 49 17.68 8.77 -10.32
N GLU A 50 17.10 7.61 -10.00
CA GLU A 50 17.68 6.62 -9.10
C GLU A 50 19.02 6.11 -9.67
N ALA A 51 19.02 5.68 -10.94
CA ALA A 51 20.24 5.24 -11.61
C ALA A 51 21.31 6.36 -11.66
N GLN A 52 20.92 7.60 -11.96
CA GLN A 52 21.84 8.74 -11.93
C GLN A 52 22.40 9.01 -10.53
N GLY A 53 21.55 8.91 -9.50
CA GLY A 53 21.95 9.07 -8.11
C GLY A 53 22.93 8.00 -7.65
N GLU A 54 22.70 6.75 -8.03
CA GLU A 54 23.61 5.63 -7.75
C GLU A 54 24.97 5.82 -8.43
N VAL A 55 24.97 6.16 -9.72
CA VAL A 55 26.21 6.46 -10.46
C VAL A 55 26.97 7.61 -9.80
N ALA A 56 26.27 8.68 -9.40
CA ALA A 56 26.89 9.81 -8.72
C ALA A 56 27.49 9.42 -7.36
N ARG A 57 26.81 8.57 -6.57
CA ARG A 57 27.36 8.04 -5.31
C ARG A 57 28.61 7.18 -5.56
N PHE A 58 28.56 6.30 -6.55
CA PHE A 58 29.70 5.46 -6.92
C PHE A 58 30.90 6.30 -7.39
N ALA A 59 30.65 7.29 -8.24
CA ALA A 59 31.70 8.19 -8.75
C ALA A 59 32.43 8.95 -7.63
N LYS A 60 31.73 9.27 -6.52
CA LYS A 60 32.34 9.90 -5.34
C LYS A 60 33.24 8.96 -4.54
N ILE A 61 32.88 7.68 -4.44
CA ILE A 61 33.66 6.66 -3.70
C ILE A 61 34.85 6.13 -4.53
N LEU A 62 34.72 6.09 -5.85
CA LEU A 62 35.74 5.55 -6.75
C LEU A 62 37.16 6.12 -6.53
N PRO A 63 37.39 7.44 -6.37
CA PRO A 63 38.74 7.97 -6.12
C PRO A 63 39.31 7.50 -4.79
N GLU A 64 38.50 7.44 -3.73
CA GLU A 64 38.93 6.96 -2.42
C GLU A 64 39.30 5.47 -2.46
N TYR A 65 38.49 4.65 -3.13
CA TYR A 65 38.77 3.23 -3.33
C TYR A 65 40.06 3.01 -4.13
N LYS A 66 40.33 3.83 -5.15
CA LYS A 66 41.59 3.78 -5.92
C LYS A 66 42.80 4.16 -5.07
N ALA A 67 42.63 5.07 -4.11
CA ALA A 67 43.70 5.51 -3.22
C ALA A 67 44.02 4.47 -2.12
N ALA A 68 42.99 3.86 -1.51
CA ALA A 68 43.15 2.93 -0.39
C ALA A 68 42.12 1.79 -0.40
N PRO A 69 42.29 0.75 -1.25
CA PRO A 69 41.25 -0.25 -1.47
C PRO A 69 40.91 -1.09 -0.24
N GLU A 70 41.89 -1.49 0.58
CA GLU A 70 41.64 -2.35 1.74
C GLU A 70 40.81 -1.63 2.82
N ILE A 71 41.19 -0.40 3.17
CA ILE A 71 40.51 0.39 4.22
C ILE A 71 39.10 0.78 3.76
N THR A 72 38.92 1.16 2.49
CA THR A 72 37.59 1.52 1.98
C THR A 72 36.63 0.33 1.96
N ARG A 73 37.11 -0.89 1.65
CA ARG A 73 36.29 -2.11 1.72
C ARG A 73 35.86 -2.42 3.15
N GLU A 74 36.82 -2.39 4.08
CA GLU A 74 36.56 -2.66 5.50
C GLU A 74 35.55 -1.67 6.08
N ARG A 75 35.72 -0.38 5.78
CA ARG A 75 34.77 0.67 6.16
C ARG A 75 33.37 0.40 5.61
N LEU A 76 33.25 0.11 4.32
CA LEU A 76 31.95 -0.18 3.70
C LEU A 76 31.28 -1.41 4.34
N TYR A 77 32.05 -2.43 4.66
CA TYR A 77 31.55 -3.61 5.35
C TYR A 77 31.02 -3.28 6.76
N ILE A 78 31.79 -2.52 7.55
CA ILE A 78 31.38 -2.12 8.90
C ILE A 78 30.12 -1.24 8.83
N GLU A 79 30.07 -0.24 7.95
CA GLU A 79 28.91 0.65 7.78
C GLU A 79 27.65 -0.12 7.33
N THR A 80 27.81 -1.08 6.40
CA THR A 80 26.68 -1.91 5.94
C THR A 80 26.20 -2.85 7.02
N MET A 81 27.11 -3.50 7.76
CA MET A 81 26.75 -4.37 8.88
C MET A 81 26.13 -3.60 10.03
N GLU A 82 26.63 -2.40 10.35
CA GLU A 82 25.99 -1.52 11.33
C GLU A 82 24.54 -1.23 10.93
N LYS A 83 24.30 -0.84 9.68
CA LYS A 83 22.96 -0.55 9.18
C LYS A 83 22.05 -1.78 9.16
N VAL A 84 22.56 -2.96 8.82
CA VAL A 84 21.76 -4.19 8.84
C VAL A 84 21.44 -4.58 10.29
N LEU A 85 22.46 -4.64 11.14
CA LEU A 85 22.32 -5.08 12.53
C LEU A 85 21.50 -4.09 13.36
N SER A 86 21.51 -2.79 13.07
CA SER A 86 20.68 -1.79 13.75
C SER A 86 19.19 -2.04 13.59
N HIS A 87 18.77 -2.67 12.49
CA HIS A 87 17.36 -3.02 12.22
C HIS A 87 17.00 -4.44 12.67
N THR A 88 17.95 -5.19 13.26
CA THR A 88 17.68 -6.55 13.76
C THR A 88 17.39 -6.56 15.26
N ARG A 89 16.42 -7.38 15.66
CA ARG A 89 16.15 -7.63 17.08
C ARG A 89 17.27 -8.47 17.68
N LYS A 90 18.12 -7.84 18.49
CA LYS A 90 19.24 -8.51 19.18
C LYS A 90 18.72 -9.36 20.35
N VAL A 91 18.96 -10.67 20.28
CA VAL A 91 18.64 -11.65 21.32
C VAL A 91 19.96 -12.12 21.94
N LEU A 92 20.08 -12.01 23.27
CA LEU A 92 21.21 -12.58 24.01
C LEU A 92 20.78 -13.93 24.59
N VAL A 93 21.55 -14.97 24.31
CA VAL A 93 21.40 -16.30 24.90
C VAL A 93 22.57 -16.52 25.86
N ASN A 94 22.30 -16.74 27.13
CA ASN A 94 23.32 -17.06 28.12
C ASN A 94 23.39 -18.58 28.30
N ASP A 95 24.49 -19.20 27.89
CA ASP A 95 24.70 -20.66 27.86
C ASP A 95 25.22 -21.23 29.19
N LYS A 96 25.14 -20.46 30.30
CA LYS A 96 25.68 -20.88 31.61
C LYS A 96 24.70 -21.64 32.50
N GLY A 97 23.61 -22.14 31.94
CA GLY A 97 22.62 -22.97 32.61
C GLY A 97 21.42 -23.09 31.70
N GLY A 98 20.80 -24.27 31.60
CA GLY A 98 19.74 -24.59 30.63
C GLY A 98 18.43 -23.80 30.72
N ASN A 99 18.46 -22.56 31.21
CA ASN A 99 17.37 -21.61 31.18
C ASN A 99 17.55 -20.64 29.99
N LEU A 100 16.79 -20.90 28.93
CA LEU A 100 16.64 -20.01 27.77
C LEU A 100 15.89 -18.73 28.18
N MET A 101 16.58 -17.81 28.85
CA MET A 101 16.05 -16.47 29.10
C MET A 101 16.30 -15.62 27.86
N VAL A 102 15.34 -15.63 26.92
CA VAL A 102 15.34 -14.72 25.76
C VAL A 102 15.06 -13.32 26.27
N LEU A 103 16.10 -12.49 26.41
CA LEU A 103 15.93 -11.08 26.75
C LEU A 103 15.90 -10.24 25.46
N PRO A 104 14.75 -9.66 25.08
CA PRO A 104 14.70 -8.69 23.99
C PRO A 104 15.36 -7.40 24.49
N LEU A 105 16.52 -7.06 23.94
CA LEU A 105 17.24 -5.83 24.34
C LEU A 105 16.44 -4.55 24.05
N ASP A 106 15.47 -4.61 23.12
CA ASP A 106 14.55 -3.51 22.80
C ASP A 106 13.75 -3.06 24.04
N GLN A 107 13.38 -3.99 24.94
CA GLN A 107 12.65 -3.64 26.17
C GLN A 107 13.56 -3.08 27.27
N MET A 108 14.84 -3.48 27.32
CA MET A 108 15.81 -2.94 28.28
C MET A 108 16.29 -1.54 27.92
N LEU A 109 16.58 -1.27 26.64
CA LEU A 109 16.98 0.08 26.20
C LEU A 109 15.82 1.08 26.32
N LYS A 110 14.57 0.64 26.12
CA LYS A 110 13.37 1.48 26.28
C LYS A 110 13.05 1.74 27.76
N GLY A 111 13.40 0.83 28.67
CA GLY A 111 13.30 1.02 30.12
C GLY A 111 14.40 1.89 30.73
N ALA A 112 15.58 1.98 30.09
CA ALA A 112 16.69 2.81 30.56
C ALA A 112 16.54 4.30 30.17
N ASN A 113 15.61 4.64 29.27
CA ASN A 113 15.43 6.00 28.75
C ASN A 113 14.08 6.64 29.14
N ALA A 114 13.46 6.17 30.23
CA ALA A 114 12.29 6.81 30.81
C ALA A 114 12.73 7.74 31.97
N PRO A 115 12.72 9.07 31.80
CA PRO A 115 12.87 9.97 32.93
C PRO A 115 11.64 9.87 33.83
N ALA A 116 11.88 9.69 35.13
CA ALA A 116 10.87 9.66 36.17
C ALA A 116 10.10 11.00 36.22
N ALA A 117 8.87 11.01 35.71
CA ALA A 117 7.95 12.12 35.90
C ALA A 117 7.24 11.97 37.25
N LYS A 118 7.69 12.73 38.25
CA LYS A 118 6.88 13.06 39.44
C LYS A 118 5.91 14.19 39.09
N ASP A 119 4.70 13.99 39.58
CA ASP A 119 3.49 14.80 39.45
C ASP A 119 3.65 16.25 39.98
N SER A 120 3.06 17.22 39.27
CA SER A 120 2.69 18.56 39.78
C SER A 120 1.79 19.30 38.76
N THR A 121 0.49 19.24 39.06
CA THR A 121 -0.58 20.23 38.86
C THR A 121 -0.24 21.59 38.22
N ALA A 122 -1.16 22.01 37.34
CA ALA A 122 -1.35 23.32 36.71
C ALA A 122 -0.68 23.52 35.34
N ASN A 123 -1.43 23.24 34.26
CA ASN A 123 -1.95 24.31 33.41
C ASN A 123 -2.87 23.78 32.31
N ASN A 124 -4.11 24.23 32.41
CA ASN A 124 -5.17 24.11 31.43
C ASN A 124 -4.86 24.99 30.21
N LEU A 125 -4.21 24.48 29.16
CA LEU A 125 -4.10 25.14 27.85
C LEU A 125 -3.89 24.12 26.71
N LEU A 126 -4.92 23.35 26.34
CA LEU A 126 -5.26 23.03 24.93
C LEU A 126 -6.51 22.13 24.88
N ARG A 127 -7.68 22.77 24.91
CA ARG A 127 -8.95 22.13 24.58
C ARG A 127 -9.01 21.95 23.07
N LEU A 128 -8.71 20.74 22.59
CA LEU A 128 -9.12 20.29 21.24
C LEU A 128 -10.53 19.66 21.34
N PRO A 129 -11.41 19.87 20.35
CA PRO A 129 -12.79 19.36 20.39
C PRO A 129 -12.83 17.83 20.33
N PRO A 130 -13.87 17.18 20.89
CA PRO A 130 -14.07 15.74 20.70
C PRO A 130 -14.32 15.46 19.22
N ALA A 131 -13.62 14.46 18.68
CA ALA A 131 -13.87 13.93 17.36
C ALA A 131 -15.34 13.53 17.24
N SER A 132 -16.05 14.15 16.31
CA SER A 132 -17.34 13.67 15.83
C SER A 132 -17.13 12.31 15.19
N SER A 133 -17.71 11.28 15.78
CA SER A 133 -17.93 9.98 15.15
C SER A 133 -18.96 10.15 14.03
N SER A 134 -18.53 10.64 12.88
CA SER A 134 -19.27 10.50 11.63
C SER A 134 -19.03 9.09 11.10
N SER A 135 -20.08 8.28 11.23
CA SER A 135 -20.29 7.02 10.53
C SER A 135 -19.76 7.06 9.09
N THR A 136 -18.64 6.38 8.85
CA THR A 136 -18.24 5.95 7.52
C THR A 136 -18.51 4.46 7.42
N SER A 137 -19.70 4.15 6.90
CA SER A 137 -20.04 2.86 6.32
C SER A 137 -19.17 2.63 5.08
N GLY A 138 -17.90 2.28 5.31
CA GLY A 138 -17.02 1.72 4.29
C GLY A 138 -17.34 0.24 4.15
N ALA A 139 -18.14 -0.10 3.15
CA ALA A 139 -18.41 -1.47 2.77
C ALA A 139 -17.10 -2.16 2.34
N SER A 140 -16.48 -2.90 3.25
CA SER A 140 -15.45 -3.88 2.94
C SER A 140 -16.13 -5.15 2.42
N ASN A 141 -16.46 -5.17 1.12
CA ASN A 141 -16.76 -6.43 0.44
C ASN A 141 -15.45 -7.20 0.25
N THR A 142 -15.02 -7.89 1.30
CA THR A 142 -14.13 -9.05 1.16
C THR A 142 -15.03 -10.22 0.84
N SER A 143 -15.28 -10.48 -0.45
CA SER A 143 -15.95 -11.70 -0.88
C SER A 143 -15.04 -12.88 -0.54
N SER A 144 -15.28 -13.51 0.61
CA SER A 144 -14.78 -14.85 0.92
C SER A 144 -15.42 -15.80 -0.08
N THR A 145 -14.81 -15.93 -1.24
CA THR A 145 -15.24 -16.87 -2.26
C THR A 145 -14.94 -18.25 -1.70
N SER A 146 -15.99 -18.99 -1.35
CA SER A 146 -15.84 -20.37 -0.92
C SER A 146 -15.42 -21.20 -2.13
N GLN A 147 -14.54 -22.17 -1.94
CA GLN A 147 -14.03 -23.06 -3.00
C GLN A 147 -15.18 -23.75 -3.79
N GLY A 148 -16.38 -23.87 -3.20
CA GLY A 148 -17.58 -24.42 -3.85
C GLY A 148 -18.17 -23.52 -4.94
N ASP A 149 -18.19 -22.20 -4.73
CA ASP A 149 -18.85 -21.27 -5.64
C ASP A 149 -18.14 -21.19 -7.01
N ILE A 150 -16.82 -21.39 -7.02
CA ILE A 150 -15.98 -21.33 -8.23
C ILE A 150 -16.30 -22.48 -9.20
N MET A 151 -16.76 -23.63 -8.70
CA MET A 151 -17.12 -24.78 -9.54
C MET A 151 -18.50 -24.60 -10.17
N ASP A 152 -19.46 -24.06 -9.42
CA ASP A 152 -20.80 -23.74 -9.94
C ASP A 152 -20.76 -22.60 -10.96
N GLN A 153 -19.89 -21.61 -10.74
CA GLN A 153 -19.69 -20.52 -11.69
C GLN A 153 -19.06 -21.00 -13.01
N ARG A 154 -18.16 -22.00 -12.94
CA ARG A 154 -17.63 -22.68 -14.11
C ARG A 154 -18.69 -23.50 -14.85
N ARG A 155 -19.58 -24.18 -14.12
CA ARG A 155 -20.66 -24.98 -14.69
C ARG A 155 -21.71 -24.13 -15.41
N ALA A 156 -22.08 -22.98 -14.84
CA ALA A 156 -23.01 -22.03 -15.45
C ALA A 156 -22.44 -21.42 -16.75
N ASN A 157 -21.14 -21.09 -16.76
CA ASN A 157 -20.49 -20.54 -17.96
C ASN A 157 -20.33 -21.58 -19.08
N ALA A 158 -20.15 -22.87 -18.74
CA ALA A 158 -20.06 -23.94 -19.74
C ALA A 158 -21.39 -24.13 -20.50
N GLN A 159 -22.52 -24.16 -19.80
CA GLN A 159 -23.84 -24.33 -20.43
C GLN A 159 -24.20 -23.18 -21.39
N ARG A 160 -23.71 -21.97 -21.11
CA ARG A 160 -23.97 -20.79 -21.94
C ARG A 160 -23.25 -20.85 -23.30
N ASN A 161 -22.11 -21.54 -23.37
CA ASN A 161 -21.36 -21.73 -24.62
C ASN A 161 -21.97 -22.80 -25.53
N ASP A 162 -22.65 -23.81 -24.98
CA ASP A 162 -23.23 -24.89 -25.78
C ASP A 162 -24.44 -24.41 -26.62
N TYR A 163 -25.23 -23.45 -26.13
CA TYR A 163 -26.35 -22.87 -26.88
C TYR A 163 -25.92 -21.97 -28.05
N GLN A 164 -24.69 -21.47 -28.06
CA GLN A 164 -24.17 -20.62 -29.13
C GLN A 164 -23.60 -21.44 -30.31
N ARG A 165 -23.50 -22.77 -30.19
CA ARG A 165 -22.86 -23.64 -31.19
C ARG A 165 -23.84 -24.44 -32.06
N GLN A 166 -25.15 -24.37 -31.80
CA GLN A 166 -26.18 -25.07 -32.60
C GLN A 166 -27.05 -24.13 -33.46
N GLY A 167 -26.60 -22.91 -33.68
CA GLY A 167 -27.27 -21.91 -34.51
C GLY A 167 -26.55 -21.63 -35.83
N GLU A 168 -26.20 -22.68 -36.58
CA GLU A 168 -26.00 -22.64 -38.05
C GLU A 168 -26.61 -23.90 -38.67
#